data_AF-M0MDZ6-F1
#
_entry.id   AF-M0MDZ6-F1
#
_cell.length_a   1.000
_cell.length_b   1.000
_cell.length_c   1.000
_cell.angle_alpha   90.00
_cell.angle_beta   90.00
_cell.angle_gamma   90.00
#
_symmetry.space_group_name_H-M   'P 1'
#
loop_
_entity.id
_entity.type
_entity.pdbx_description
1 polymer ?
#
loop_
_entity_poly.entity_id
_entity_poly.type
_entity_poly.pdbx_seq_one_letter_code
_entity_poly.pdbx_strand_id
1 'polypeptide(L)'
;MVKRRAFLKTSLAAAGTAAMLSTDAGSGIATAESTGAAGAMEACKVGANPNQVPPAVEELRSDDPDEIYNGDIVSPGNFDTPGHPHREAYRSLAETERRFRDGVQQQKAVPSPADFENVVNAVDDLGADPSGETPANSAIESGAEPGTLIILPKGATFLLDGDLNLSPSGAFGMVGKGFENTKKPPGESAPRFVSAPNTQARLILGPVERGLFGGFILDQSANVSGIGLLAETESGFVLVRAVRVIGVQDNTSATGQGNQESTNHSLCTPIARSSEGAIRVQQFIMSDHGIPGDKNSGGVPGFWVGKTNRGLVELVQCASTGGSDNGIYGSRTHGDLHIIDGAYFNNEVSQIRFAGEGSWAVGCTVGLDREKYDGPRPSEFLKEFSSNGVKTEIPDFIDKPGGGRLENCEVVARNVTSSNVGSLIFVRGFSGALTVNNCRVINGVDGMASLSARPPGSGYGTKSKPPYAVNVSDSTFTGIQNSAAAIEIQDRPASTVTNTCIKIEGAGPGDIVGASANKCTYGMECKSAGTTGPVGSAVNFVVGGITSFVSGLFKGAAVIATVPFIILLVAGLLSLLLASSLPAAFGLLAAAIKFFAKD
;
A
#
# COMPACT_ATOMS: atom_id res chain seq x y z
N MET A 1 -89.31 8.07 -14.13
CA MET A 1 -88.72 6.74 -14.41
C MET A 1 -87.92 6.33 -13.18
N VAL A 2 -88.55 5.63 -12.23
CA VAL A 2 -88.45 4.16 -12.02
C VAL A 2 -87.02 3.75 -11.62
N LYS A 3 -86.73 3.73 -10.31
CA LYS A 3 -86.53 2.54 -9.42
C LYS A 3 -85.13 1.91 -9.58
N ARG A 4 -84.23 1.97 -8.58
CA ARG A 4 -84.19 1.38 -7.21
C ARG A 4 -83.37 0.08 -7.19
N ARG A 5 -82.37 0.07 -6.28
CA ARG A 5 -81.95 -1.03 -5.36
C ARG A 5 -81.36 -2.30 -6.01
N ALA A 6 -80.48 -3.08 -5.39
CA ALA A 6 -79.74 -3.07 -4.13
C ALA A 6 -78.79 -4.30 -4.12
N PHE A 7 -77.76 -4.26 -3.25
CA PHE A 7 -77.16 -5.35 -2.46
C PHE A 7 -77.07 -6.79 -3.02
N LEU A 8 -75.87 -7.38 -3.01
CA LEU A 8 -75.47 -8.40 -2.01
C LEU A 8 -73.97 -8.77 -2.10
N LYS A 9 -73.40 -9.14 -0.96
CA LYS A 9 -72.08 -9.79 -0.77
C LYS A 9 -72.11 -11.23 -1.32
N THR A 10 -71.03 -11.66 -1.97
CA THR A 10 -70.37 -12.96 -1.70
C THR A 10 -68.98 -13.03 -2.35
N SER A 11 -68.04 -13.60 -1.58
CA SER A 11 -66.71 -14.06 -1.97
C SER A 11 -66.74 -15.17 -3.03
N LEU A 12 -65.77 -15.21 -3.95
CA LEU A 12 -65.06 -16.44 -4.31
C LEU A 12 -63.74 -16.17 -5.05
N ALA A 13 -62.87 -17.16 -4.96
CA ALA A 13 -61.45 -17.20 -5.28
C ALA A 13 -61.05 -17.08 -6.77
N ALA A 14 -59.75 -16.81 -6.93
CA ALA A 14 -58.80 -17.44 -7.86
C ALA A 14 -58.39 -16.72 -9.16
N ALA A 15 -57.09 -16.88 -9.42
CA ALA A 15 -56.31 -16.70 -10.65
C ALA A 15 -55.76 -15.29 -10.98
N GLY A 16 -54.43 -15.15 -10.90
CA GLY A 16 -53.73 -13.93 -11.33
C GLY A 16 -52.21 -13.93 -11.16
N THR A 17 -51.55 -15.05 -11.48
CA THR A 17 -50.18 -15.14 -12.02
C THR A 17 -49.03 -14.37 -11.35
N ALA A 18 -48.34 -15.06 -10.44
CA ALA A 18 -46.91 -14.88 -10.22
C ALA A 18 -46.15 -15.53 -11.39
N ALA A 19 -45.26 -14.78 -12.05
CA ALA A 19 -44.26 -15.33 -12.96
C ALA A 19 -42.95 -15.51 -12.18
N MET A 20 -42.75 -16.73 -11.71
CA MET A 20 -41.43 -17.31 -11.45
C MET A 20 -40.64 -17.35 -12.76
N LEU A 21 -39.40 -16.89 -12.72
CA LEU A 21 -38.32 -17.44 -13.54
C LEU A 21 -37.22 -17.87 -12.59
N SER A 22 -37.29 -19.15 -12.19
CA SER A 22 -36.14 -19.90 -11.73
C SER A 22 -35.21 -20.13 -12.92
N THR A 23 -33.92 -19.92 -12.74
CA THR A 23 -32.92 -20.71 -13.46
C THR A 23 -31.86 -21.19 -12.48
N ASP A 24 -31.63 -22.49 -12.60
CA ASP A 24 -30.81 -23.44 -11.87
C ASP A 24 -29.56 -22.93 -11.13
N ALA A 25 -29.46 -23.43 -9.90
CA ALA A 25 -28.24 -23.59 -9.15
C ALA A 25 -27.42 -24.73 -9.75
N GLY A 26 -26.25 -24.40 -10.30
CA GLY A 26 -25.17 -25.34 -10.59
C GLY A 26 -24.00 -25.06 -9.65
N SER A 27 -23.76 -25.97 -8.72
CA SER A 27 -22.60 -26.00 -7.83
C SER A 27 -21.31 -26.18 -8.64
N GLY A 28 -20.38 -25.23 -8.53
CA GLY A 28 -19.05 -25.31 -9.11
C GLY A 28 -18.01 -24.95 -8.05
N ILE A 29 -17.48 -25.98 -7.38
CA ILE A 29 -16.29 -25.88 -6.52
C ILE A 29 -15.11 -25.55 -7.44
N ALA A 30 -14.54 -24.35 -7.30
CA ALA A 30 -13.33 -23.97 -8.01
C ALA A 30 -12.14 -24.70 -7.37
N THR A 31 -11.66 -25.75 -8.03
CA THR A 31 -10.38 -26.37 -7.74
C THR A 31 -9.29 -25.56 -8.45
N ALA A 32 -8.25 -25.19 -7.70
CA ALA A 32 -7.03 -24.60 -8.25
C ALA A 32 -6.26 -25.70 -8.98
N GLU A 33 -6.13 -25.58 -10.30
CA GLU A 33 -5.28 -26.47 -11.09
C GLU A 33 -3.90 -25.86 -11.29
N SER A 34 -2.91 -26.53 -10.69
CA SER A 34 -1.51 -26.49 -11.06
C SER A 34 -1.34 -26.98 -12.50
N THR A 35 -0.86 -26.11 -13.40
CA THR A 35 -0.48 -26.55 -14.74
C THR A 35 0.92 -27.14 -14.69
N GLY A 36 0.98 -28.47 -14.78
CA GLY A 36 2.22 -29.21 -14.93
C GLY A 36 2.84 -28.99 -16.32
N ALA A 37 4.09 -28.54 -16.33
CA ALA A 37 5.00 -28.72 -17.46
C ALA A 37 6.07 -29.72 -17.03
N ALA A 38 5.81 -31.01 -17.27
CA ALA A 38 6.81 -32.06 -17.19
C ALA A 38 7.32 -32.35 -18.61
N GLY A 39 8.60 -32.07 -18.86
CA GLY A 39 9.23 -32.38 -20.15
C GLY A 39 10.68 -31.92 -20.27
N ALA A 40 11.60 -32.78 -19.83
CA ALA A 40 13.03 -32.85 -20.15
C ALA A 40 13.96 -31.71 -19.67
N MET A 41 14.57 -31.89 -18.49
CA MET A 41 15.90 -31.36 -18.19
C MET A 41 16.87 -32.52 -17.96
N GLU A 42 17.74 -32.74 -18.95
CA GLU A 42 18.98 -33.48 -18.80
C GLU A 42 20.05 -32.54 -18.21
N ALA A 43 20.96 -33.12 -17.42
CA ALA A 43 21.73 -32.45 -16.38
C ALA A 43 22.67 -31.32 -16.86
N CYS A 44 22.59 -30.18 -16.18
CA CYS A 44 23.76 -29.33 -15.92
C CYS A 44 23.94 -29.21 -14.41
N LYS A 45 24.83 -30.02 -13.84
CA LYS A 45 25.31 -29.87 -12.47
C LYS A 45 26.38 -28.79 -12.45
N VAL A 46 26.04 -27.61 -11.92
CA VAL A 46 27.03 -26.71 -11.31
C VAL A 46 26.46 -26.27 -9.97
N GLY A 47 27.17 -26.59 -8.89
CA GLY A 47 26.74 -26.30 -7.53
C GLY A 47 26.84 -24.82 -7.21
N ALA A 48 25.69 -24.15 -7.12
CA ALA A 48 25.56 -22.88 -6.41
C ALA A 48 24.88 -23.14 -5.06
N ASN A 49 25.48 -22.62 -3.99
CA ASN A 49 24.91 -22.67 -2.65
C ASN A 49 23.75 -21.66 -2.55
N PRO A 50 22.49 -22.08 -2.32
CA PRO A 50 21.35 -21.17 -2.26
C PRO A 50 21.40 -20.16 -1.09
N ASN A 51 22.37 -20.29 -0.18
CA ASN A 51 22.55 -19.39 0.96
C ASN A 51 23.63 -18.30 0.74
N GLN A 52 24.20 -18.16 -0.46
CA GLN A 52 25.11 -17.06 -0.78
C GLN A 52 24.41 -16.01 -1.65
N VAL A 53 23.71 -15.09 -1.00
CA VAL A 53 23.33 -13.81 -1.63
C VAL A 53 24.63 -13.04 -1.91
N PRO A 54 24.89 -12.57 -3.15
CA PRO A 54 26.06 -11.75 -3.43
C PRO A 54 26.09 -10.52 -2.52
N PRO A 55 27.26 -10.07 -2.03
CA PRO A 55 27.42 -8.96 -1.10
C PRO A 55 27.14 -7.57 -1.71
N ALA A 56 26.28 -7.47 -2.72
CA ALA A 56 26.00 -6.25 -3.48
C ALA A 56 24.50 -5.90 -3.51
N VAL A 57 23.75 -6.29 -2.49
CA VAL A 57 22.41 -5.72 -2.26
C VAL A 57 22.61 -4.51 -1.35
N GLU A 58 22.72 -3.32 -1.96
CA GLU A 58 22.78 -2.03 -1.28
C GLU A 58 21.70 -1.90 -0.18
N GLU A 59 22.04 -1.18 0.88
CA GLU A 59 21.16 -0.80 1.99
C GLU A 59 19.96 -0.03 1.40
N LEU A 60 18.78 -0.66 1.41
CA LEU A 60 17.55 -0.03 0.91
C LEU A 60 17.04 1.02 1.89
N ARG A 61 16.09 1.82 1.41
CA ARG A 61 15.17 2.53 2.30
C ARG A 61 14.49 1.50 3.22
N SER A 62 14.26 1.85 4.49
CA SER A 62 13.63 0.95 5.46
C SER A 62 12.33 0.37 4.90
N ASP A 63 12.01 -0.86 5.29
CA ASP A 63 10.75 -1.53 4.98
C ASP A 63 9.73 -1.36 6.14
N ASP A 64 10.16 -0.80 7.28
CA ASP A 64 9.29 -0.45 8.39
C ASP A 64 8.47 0.79 8.00
N PRO A 65 7.12 0.71 7.92
CA PRO A 65 6.30 1.86 7.60
C PRO A 65 6.65 3.07 8.50
N ASP A 66 6.90 2.90 9.79
CA ASP A 66 7.18 4.01 10.69
C ASP A 66 8.56 4.65 10.46
N GLU A 67 9.56 3.90 9.99
CA GLU A 67 10.88 4.43 9.58
C GLU A 67 10.84 5.09 8.19
N ILE A 68 10.01 4.57 7.27
CA ILE A 68 9.76 5.19 5.96
C ILE A 68 9.11 6.57 6.11
N TYR A 69 8.29 6.75 7.16
CA TYR A 69 7.65 7.99 7.56
C TYR A 69 8.44 8.80 8.57
N ASN A 70 9.74 9.04 8.33
CA ASN A 70 10.48 9.95 9.19
C ASN A 70 10.06 11.43 9.09
N GLY A 71 9.05 11.76 8.26
CA GLY A 71 8.32 13.04 8.29
C GLY A 71 9.00 14.19 7.54
N ASP A 72 10.20 13.96 7.01
CA ASP A 72 10.82 14.88 6.08
C ASP A 72 10.19 14.66 4.70
N ILE A 73 9.43 15.65 4.25
CA ILE A 73 9.12 15.84 2.82
C ILE A 73 10.43 15.59 2.09
N VAL A 74 10.42 14.65 1.13
CA VAL A 74 11.58 14.24 0.33
C VAL A 74 12.49 15.44 0.15
N SER A 75 13.71 15.34 0.71
CA SER A 75 14.68 16.43 0.64
C SER A 75 14.72 16.91 -0.82
N PRO A 76 14.54 18.21 -1.10
CA PRO A 76 14.23 18.75 -2.43
C PRO A 76 15.31 18.52 -3.53
N GLY A 77 16.29 17.65 -3.27
CA GLY A 77 17.30 17.18 -4.20
C GLY A 77 17.14 15.75 -4.73
N ASN A 78 16.21 14.91 -4.23
CA ASN A 78 16.16 13.47 -4.60
C ASN A 78 15.06 13.07 -5.61
N PHE A 79 14.49 14.03 -6.34
CA PHE A 79 13.33 13.81 -7.23
C PHE A 79 13.58 12.86 -8.40
N ASP A 80 14.83 12.62 -8.75
CA ASP A 80 15.21 11.82 -9.91
C ASP A 80 15.71 10.41 -9.50
N THR A 81 15.69 10.10 -8.21
CA THR A 81 16.15 8.83 -7.63
C THR A 81 14.98 7.85 -7.48
N PRO A 82 15.10 6.59 -7.95
CA PRO A 82 14.07 5.57 -7.72
C PRO A 82 13.76 5.39 -6.22
N GLY A 83 12.49 5.18 -5.89
CA GLY A 83 11.97 5.19 -4.52
C GLY A 83 11.57 6.60 -4.02
N HIS A 84 11.63 7.61 -4.88
CA HIS A 84 11.19 8.98 -4.58
C HIS A 84 10.35 9.56 -5.72
N PRO A 85 9.25 10.28 -5.42
CA PRO A 85 8.45 10.88 -6.48
C PRO A 85 9.22 11.98 -7.20
N HIS A 86 9.02 12.13 -8.51
CA HIS A 86 9.52 13.30 -9.24
C HIS A 86 8.66 14.55 -8.99
N ARG A 87 9.19 15.71 -9.39
CA ARG A 87 8.51 17.01 -9.20
C ARG A 87 7.12 17.06 -9.82
N GLU A 88 6.91 16.39 -10.95
CA GLU A 88 5.61 16.43 -11.65
C GLU A 88 4.51 15.71 -10.87
N ALA A 89 4.82 14.64 -10.14
CA ALA A 89 3.86 14.00 -9.24
C ALA A 89 3.39 14.94 -8.12
N TYR A 90 4.29 15.77 -7.57
CA TYR A 90 3.88 16.81 -6.62
C TYR A 90 3.16 17.99 -7.29
N ARG A 91 3.47 18.29 -8.56
CA ARG A 91 2.71 19.30 -9.32
C ARG A 91 1.28 18.83 -9.56
N SER A 92 1.03 17.55 -9.83
CA SER A 92 -0.33 17.03 -10.03
C SER A 92 -1.18 17.22 -8.77
N LEU A 93 -0.61 17.04 -7.57
CA LEU A 93 -1.31 17.33 -6.31
C LEU A 93 -1.74 18.80 -6.23
N ALA A 94 -0.86 19.72 -6.61
CA ALA A 94 -1.15 21.14 -6.63
C ALA A 94 -2.15 21.53 -7.75
N GLU A 95 -2.20 20.78 -8.85
CA GLU A 95 -3.18 20.95 -9.93
C GLU A 95 -4.58 20.51 -9.48
N THR A 96 -4.69 19.36 -8.82
CA THR A 96 -5.91 18.90 -8.16
C THR A 96 -6.42 19.97 -7.21
N GLU A 97 -5.56 20.49 -6.34
CA GLU A 97 -5.92 21.58 -5.42
C GLU A 97 -6.41 22.84 -6.15
N ARG A 98 -5.72 23.28 -7.20
CA ARG A 98 -6.14 24.45 -7.99
C ARG A 98 -7.52 24.24 -8.62
N ARG A 99 -7.79 23.06 -9.18
CA ARG A 99 -9.09 22.71 -9.78
C ARG A 99 -10.25 22.98 -8.82
N PHE A 100 -10.10 22.61 -7.54
CA PHE A 100 -11.15 22.78 -6.53
C PHE A 100 -11.18 24.16 -5.88
N ARG A 101 -10.14 24.98 -6.06
CA ARG A 101 -10.11 26.38 -5.65
C ARG A 101 -10.94 27.28 -6.58
N ASP A 102 -10.77 27.08 -7.88
CA ASP A 102 -11.29 28.04 -8.87
C ASP A 102 -12.80 27.85 -9.13
N GLY A 103 -13.39 26.73 -8.69
CA GLY A 103 -14.82 26.45 -8.79
C GLY A 103 -15.69 26.99 -7.65
N VAL A 104 -15.11 27.37 -6.50
CA VAL A 104 -15.84 27.85 -5.31
C VAL A 104 -15.17 29.12 -4.80
N GLN A 105 -15.86 30.27 -4.89
CA GLN A 105 -15.41 31.59 -4.47
C GLN A 105 -14.50 31.55 -3.21
N GLN A 106 -13.20 31.82 -3.40
CA GLN A 106 -12.22 32.20 -2.37
C GLN A 106 -11.94 31.22 -1.21
N GLN A 107 -12.30 29.94 -1.29
CA GLN A 107 -11.94 28.96 -0.24
C GLN A 107 -10.60 28.27 -0.52
N LYS A 108 -9.87 27.88 0.54
CA LYS A 108 -8.64 27.08 0.41
C LYS A 108 -8.98 25.76 -0.28
N ALA A 109 -8.13 25.36 -1.22
CA ALA A 109 -8.28 24.12 -1.98
C ALA A 109 -8.29 22.86 -1.09
N VAL A 110 -7.45 22.87 -0.05
CA VAL A 110 -7.31 21.77 0.90
C VAL A 110 -8.11 22.11 2.14
N PRO A 111 -9.10 21.28 2.53
CA PRO A 111 -9.89 21.50 3.73
C PRO A 111 -9.02 21.55 4.97
N SER A 112 -9.33 22.47 5.86
CA SER A 112 -8.67 22.72 7.13
C SER A 112 -9.69 22.96 8.23
N PRO A 113 -9.34 22.79 9.52
CA PRO A 113 -10.29 22.99 10.60
C PRO A 113 -10.97 24.36 10.63
N ALA A 114 -10.30 25.40 10.10
CA ALA A 114 -10.85 26.76 10.04
C ALA A 114 -11.90 26.97 8.94
N ASP A 115 -12.13 25.99 8.07
CA ASP A 115 -13.10 26.07 6.97
C ASP A 115 -14.53 25.65 7.39
N PHE A 116 -14.72 25.24 8.65
CA PHE A 116 -15.99 24.77 9.19
C PHE A 116 -16.66 25.83 10.06
N GLU A 117 -17.98 25.94 9.95
CA GLU A 117 -18.81 26.94 10.65
C GLU A 117 -19.03 26.56 12.11
N ASN A 118 -19.26 25.26 12.34
CA ASN A 118 -19.55 24.70 13.66
C ASN A 118 -18.43 23.75 14.04
N VAL A 119 -17.90 23.88 15.26
CA VAL A 119 -16.91 22.96 15.81
C VAL A 119 -17.48 22.38 17.09
N VAL A 120 -17.64 21.06 17.14
CA VAL A 120 -18.21 20.34 18.28
C VAL A 120 -17.23 19.29 18.78
N ASN A 121 -17.18 19.08 20.09
CA ASN A 121 -16.42 18.03 20.74
C ASN A 121 -17.29 16.77 20.84
N ALA A 122 -16.78 15.64 20.37
CA ALA A 122 -17.51 14.37 20.39
C ALA A 122 -18.00 13.97 21.78
N VAL A 123 -17.24 14.28 22.84
CA VAL A 123 -17.60 13.93 24.21
C VAL A 123 -18.41 15.04 24.86
N ASP A 124 -17.87 16.25 24.90
CA ASP A 124 -18.47 17.33 25.69
C ASP A 124 -19.79 17.84 25.10
N ASP A 125 -19.91 17.86 23.77
CA ASP A 125 -21.07 18.41 23.07
C ASP A 125 -22.04 17.33 22.58
N LEU A 126 -21.53 16.18 22.12
CA LEU A 126 -22.35 15.09 21.56
C LEU A 126 -22.62 13.95 22.55
N GLY A 127 -21.94 13.92 23.70
CA GLY A 127 -22.12 12.89 24.72
C GLY A 127 -21.59 11.51 24.32
N ALA A 128 -20.66 11.42 23.37
CA ALA A 128 -20.04 10.15 23.01
C ALA A 128 -19.17 9.64 24.17
N ASP A 129 -19.27 8.34 24.45
CA ASP A 129 -18.47 7.69 25.48
C ASP A 129 -17.01 7.53 25.02
N PRO A 130 -16.04 8.15 25.72
CA PRO A 130 -14.63 8.06 25.36
C PRO A 130 -13.90 6.86 25.97
N SER A 131 -14.59 6.01 26.74
CA SER A 131 -13.99 4.84 27.39
C SER A 131 -13.97 3.60 26.50
N GLY A 132 -14.89 3.51 25.54
CA GLY A 132 -15.14 2.32 24.73
C GLY A 132 -16.03 1.28 25.44
N GLU A 133 -16.71 1.64 26.53
CA GLU A 133 -17.62 0.74 27.24
C GLU A 133 -19.01 0.68 26.58
N THR A 134 -19.43 1.79 25.95
CA THR A 134 -20.72 1.91 25.27
C THR A 134 -20.54 2.37 23.81
N PRO A 135 -21.37 1.89 22.87
CA PRO A 135 -21.27 2.28 21.47
C PRO A 135 -21.44 3.80 21.28
N ALA A 136 -20.50 4.41 20.55
CA ALA A 136 -20.48 5.83 20.27
C ALA A 136 -21.26 6.23 19.01
N ASN A 137 -21.78 5.26 18.23
CA ASN A 137 -22.40 5.48 16.91
C ASN A 137 -23.42 6.62 16.95
N SER A 138 -24.51 6.47 17.71
CA SER A 138 -25.61 7.45 17.72
C SER A 138 -25.21 8.83 18.25
N ALA A 139 -24.30 8.89 19.21
CA ALA A 139 -23.80 10.16 19.75
C ALA A 139 -23.04 10.93 18.66
N ILE A 140 -22.11 10.28 17.96
CA ILE A 140 -21.33 10.91 16.90
C ILE A 140 -22.21 11.26 15.69
N GLU A 141 -23.14 10.37 15.30
CA GLU A 141 -24.10 10.62 14.21
C GLU A 141 -24.99 11.83 14.47
N SER A 142 -25.31 12.14 15.74
CA SER A 142 -26.10 13.33 16.08
C SER A 142 -25.40 14.66 15.76
N GLY A 143 -24.08 14.64 15.56
CA GLY A 143 -23.30 15.80 15.14
C GLY A 143 -23.11 15.92 13.62
N ALA A 144 -23.71 15.02 12.82
CA ALA A 144 -23.54 14.97 11.37
C ALA A 144 -24.38 16.04 10.65
N GLU A 145 -24.03 17.31 10.87
CA GLU A 145 -24.71 18.46 10.25
C GLU A 145 -23.79 19.18 9.24
N PRO A 146 -24.37 19.79 8.17
CA PRO A 146 -23.62 20.63 7.24
C PRO A 146 -22.78 21.71 7.93
N GLY A 147 -21.56 21.92 7.43
CA GLY A 147 -20.63 22.91 7.97
C GLY A 147 -19.97 22.54 9.30
N THR A 148 -20.13 21.29 9.78
CA THR A 148 -19.66 20.86 11.10
C THR A 148 -18.31 20.14 11.05
N LEU A 149 -17.45 20.44 12.02
CA LEU A 149 -16.24 19.71 12.36
C LEU A 149 -16.38 19.06 13.74
N ILE A 150 -16.36 17.73 13.78
CA ILE A 150 -16.30 16.97 15.03
C ILE A 150 -14.84 16.82 15.47
N ILE A 151 -14.54 17.24 16.69
CA ILE A 151 -13.22 17.07 17.34
C ILE A 151 -13.26 15.87 18.27
N LEU A 152 -12.39 14.90 17.99
CA LEU A 152 -12.19 13.71 18.80
C LEU A 152 -11.11 13.99 19.88
N PRO A 153 -11.42 13.87 21.18
CA PRO A 153 -10.44 14.13 22.23
C PRO A 153 -9.25 13.18 22.20
N LYS A 154 -8.09 13.69 22.63
CA LYS A 154 -6.86 12.91 22.75
C LYS A 154 -7.07 11.74 23.72
N GLY A 155 -6.68 10.55 23.33
CA GLY A 155 -6.76 9.33 24.16
C GLY A 155 -8.17 8.76 24.34
N ALA A 156 -9.19 9.31 23.66
CA ALA A 156 -10.53 8.74 23.69
C ALA A 156 -10.61 7.45 22.86
N THR A 157 -11.37 6.49 23.37
CA THR A 157 -11.71 5.22 22.72
C THR A 157 -13.21 5.22 22.43
N PHE A 158 -13.58 5.09 21.17
CA PHE A 158 -14.97 5.04 20.73
C PHE A 158 -15.30 3.64 20.25
N LEU A 159 -16.14 2.92 20.97
CA LEU A 159 -16.64 1.62 20.55
C LEU A 159 -17.64 1.80 19.41
N LEU A 160 -17.49 1.02 18.34
CA LEU A 160 -18.46 0.93 17.26
C LEU A 160 -19.15 -0.42 17.29
N ASP A 161 -20.49 -0.39 17.31
CA ASP A 161 -21.35 -1.56 17.11
C ASP A 161 -21.95 -1.50 15.71
N GLY A 162 -21.12 -1.85 14.72
CA GLY A 162 -21.44 -1.74 13.30
C GLY A 162 -21.04 -0.41 12.66
N ASP A 163 -21.81 0.02 11.65
CA ASP A 163 -21.48 1.20 10.84
C ASP A 163 -21.77 2.52 11.58
N LEU A 164 -20.84 3.46 11.48
CA LEU A 164 -20.98 4.87 11.82
C LEU A 164 -21.22 5.66 10.54
N ASN A 165 -22.43 6.20 10.35
CA ASN A 165 -22.86 6.83 9.10
C ASN A 165 -22.87 8.35 9.20
N LEU A 166 -21.95 9.01 8.49
CA LEU A 166 -21.78 10.46 8.48
C LEU A 166 -21.86 10.99 7.05
N SER A 167 -23.07 11.37 6.62
CA SER A 167 -23.36 11.82 5.25
C SER A 167 -24.15 13.14 5.16
N PRO A 168 -23.74 14.21 5.87
CA PRO A 168 -24.38 15.51 5.74
C PRO A 168 -24.17 16.10 4.34
N SER A 169 -25.08 16.97 3.92
CA SER A 169 -24.90 17.74 2.69
C SER A 169 -23.82 18.81 2.88
N GLY A 170 -22.97 19.04 1.87
CA GLY A 170 -21.97 20.12 1.90
C GLY A 170 -20.66 19.76 2.61
N ALA A 171 -20.13 20.70 3.39
CA ALA A 171 -18.85 20.54 4.09
C ALA A 171 -19.03 19.79 5.41
N PHE A 172 -18.20 18.79 5.69
CA PHE A 172 -18.18 18.10 6.98
C PHE A 172 -16.80 17.54 7.31
N GLY A 173 -16.49 17.43 8.59
CA GLY A 173 -15.22 16.87 9.04
C GLY A 173 -15.30 16.18 10.39
N MET A 174 -14.35 15.27 10.60
CA MET A 174 -14.12 14.60 11.88
C MET A 174 -12.62 14.37 12.06
N VAL A 175 -12.03 15.03 13.07
CA VAL A 175 -10.58 15.00 13.27
C VAL A 175 -10.17 14.80 14.73
N GLY A 176 -9.03 14.15 14.93
CA GLY A 176 -8.37 14.11 16.24
C GLY A 176 -7.91 15.48 16.71
N LYS A 177 -8.00 15.74 18.02
CA LYS A 177 -7.50 16.97 18.62
C LYS A 177 -6.00 17.17 18.32
N GLY A 178 -5.65 18.32 17.73
CA GLY A 178 -4.28 18.67 17.33
C GLY A 178 -3.92 18.30 15.89
N PHE A 179 -4.88 17.82 15.10
CA PHE A 179 -4.71 17.42 13.70
C PHE A 179 -4.01 18.45 12.81
N GLU A 180 -4.20 19.74 13.06
CA GLU A 180 -3.56 20.84 12.32
C GLU A 180 -2.03 20.84 12.45
N ASN A 181 -1.50 20.25 13.51
CA ASN A 181 -0.05 20.14 13.77
C ASN A 181 0.52 18.77 13.39
N THR A 182 -0.33 17.85 12.91
CA THR A 182 0.06 16.48 12.61
C THR A 182 0.79 16.42 11.27
N LYS A 183 2.06 15.98 11.32
CA LYS A 183 2.91 15.72 10.14
C LYS A 183 3.22 14.25 9.92
N LYS A 184 2.81 13.39 10.87
CA LYS A 184 3.09 11.97 10.91
C LYS A 184 1.80 11.20 11.19
N PRO A 185 1.71 9.91 10.84
CA PRO A 185 0.63 9.05 11.27
C PRO A 185 0.40 9.10 12.79
N PRO A 186 -0.84 8.86 13.27
CA PRO A 186 -1.18 8.99 14.68
C PRO A 186 -0.50 7.90 15.52
N GLY A 187 0.14 8.32 16.62
CA GLY A 187 0.67 7.41 17.65
C GLY A 187 -0.39 7.05 18.70
N GLU A 188 -0.01 6.25 19.69
CA GLU A 188 -0.92 5.62 20.68
C GLU A 188 -1.88 6.56 21.41
N SER A 189 -1.48 7.83 21.59
CA SER A 189 -2.29 8.84 22.28
C SER A 189 -3.40 9.47 21.43
N ALA A 190 -3.47 9.13 20.15
CA ALA A 190 -4.55 9.59 19.29
C ALA A 190 -5.90 8.98 19.72
N PRO A 191 -7.04 9.65 19.41
CA PRO A 191 -8.34 9.02 19.52
C PRO A 191 -8.40 7.77 18.65
N ARG A 192 -9.15 6.76 19.09
CA ARG A 192 -9.31 5.49 18.38
C ARG A 192 -10.78 5.08 18.26
N PHE A 193 -11.13 4.52 17.12
CA PHE A 193 -12.36 3.79 16.93
C PHE A 193 -12.05 2.29 17.03
N VAL A 194 -12.81 1.58 17.86
CA VAL A 194 -12.63 0.15 18.10
C VAL A 194 -13.87 -0.57 17.63
N SER A 195 -13.72 -1.62 16.81
CA SER A 195 -14.84 -2.51 16.48
C SER A 195 -15.18 -3.41 17.66
N ALA A 196 -16.48 -3.60 17.94
CA ALA A 196 -16.90 -4.60 18.91
C ALA A 196 -16.43 -6.03 18.51
N PRO A 197 -16.16 -6.94 19.46
CA PRO A 197 -15.77 -8.31 19.14
C PRO A 197 -16.82 -9.03 18.29
N ASN A 198 -16.37 -9.86 17.33
CA ASN A 198 -17.25 -10.56 16.38
C ASN A 198 -18.08 -9.63 15.47
N THR A 199 -17.62 -8.40 15.25
CA THR A 199 -18.30 -7.43 14.37
C THR A 199 -17.36 -6.87 13.30
N GLN A 200 -17.93 -6.42 12.18
CA GLN A 200 -17.27 -5.51 11.28
C GLN A 200 -17.91 -4.12 11.42
N ALA A 201 -17.11 -3.14 11.77
CA ALA A 201 -17.51 -1.73 11.83
C ALA A 201 -17.00 -0.96 10.61
N ARG A 202 -17.67 0.13 10.24
CA ARG A 202 -17.16 1.07 9.26
C ARG A 202 -17.40 2.50 9.67
N LEU A 203 -16.45 3.36 9.34
CA LEU A 203 -16.69 4.79 9.26
C LEU A 203 -17.12 5.11 7.83
N ILE A 204 -18.38 5.44 7.64
CA ILE A 204 -18.94 5.83 6.34
C ILE A 204 -19.00 7.35 6.31
N LEU A 205 -18.04 7.96 5.60
CA LEU A 205 -17.75 9.39 5.58
C LEU A 205 -18.14 9.97 4.22
N GLY A 206 -19.43 10.25 4.04
CA GLY A 206 -19.99 10.88 2.85
C GLY A 206 -21.13 10.10 2.17
N PRO A 207 -21.59 10.57 1.00
CA PRO A 207 -20.98 11.63 0.19
C PRO A 207 -21.01 13.03 0.82
N VAL A 208 -19.88 13.74 0.79
CA VAL A 208 -19.78 15.17 1.16
C VAL A 208 -19.14 15.96 0.02
N GLU A 209 -19.44 17.26 -0.09
CA GLU A 209 -18.82 18.13 -1.10
C GLU A 209 -17.40 18.52 -0.69
N ARG A 210 -17.20 18.76 0.61
CA ARG A 210 -15.90 19.06 1.19
C ARG A 210 -15.68 18.27 2.47
N GLY A 211 -14.72 17.36 2.46
CA GLY A 211 -14.45 16.47 3.59
C GLY A 211 -13.10 16.72 4.25
N LEU A 212 -13.05 16.71 5.58
CA LEU A 212 -11.80 16.66 6.35
C LEU A 212 -11.86 15.57 7.42
N PHE A 213 -11.11 14.49 7.21
CA PHE A 213 -11.13 13.34 8.11
C PHE A 213 -9.72 12.94 8.50
N GLY A 214 -9.47 12.65 9.77
CA GLY A 214 -8.14 12.15 10.14
C GLY A 214 -7.66 12.38 11.57
N GLY A 215 -6.42 11.97 11.83
CA GLY A 215 -5.79 12.12 13.14
C GLY A 215 -6.32 11.13 14.19
N PHE A 216 -6.76 9.95 13.75
CA PHE A 216 -7.31 8.90 14.62
C PHE A 216 -6.83 7.51 14.19
N ILE A 217 -6.98 6.56 15.10
CA ILE A 217 -6.65 5.15 14.91
C ILE A 217 -7.94 4.36 14.61
N LEU A 218 -7.86 3.41 13.70
CA LEU A 218 -8.84 2.35 13.50
C LEU A 218 -8.27 1.07 14.13
N ASP A 219 -8.92 0.56 15.17
CA ASP A 219 -8.44 -0.55 15.99
C ASP A 219 -9.33 -1.78 15.78
N GLN A 220 -8.75 -2.79 15.13
CA GLN A 220 -9.33 -4.12 14.89
C GLN A 220 -8.61 -5.18 15.72
N SER A 221 -8.04 -4.83 16.88
CA SER A 221 -7.38 -5.81 17.76
C SER A 221 -8.34 -6.76 18.47
N ALA A 222 -9.65 -6.49 18.42
CA ALA A 222 -10.65 -7.39 18.97
C ALA A 222 -10.76 -8.68 18.13
N ASN A 223 -11.07 -9.79 18.82
CA ASN A 223 -11.17 -11.12 18.20
C ASN A 223 -12.30 -11.17 17.15
N VAL A 224 -12.00 -11.72 15.96
CA VAL A 224 -12.93 -11.86 14.82
C VAL A 224 -13.58 -10.52 14.50
N SER A 225 -12.76 -9.47 14.35
CA SER A 225 -13.25 -8.12 14.11
C SER A 225 -12.54 -7.45 12.94
N GLY A 226 -13.18 -6.42 12.39
CA GLY A 226 -12.60 -5.57 11.36
C GLY A 226 -13.17 -4.18 11.44
N ILE A 227 -12.37 -3.18 11.10
CA ILE A 227 -12.82 -1.80 11.00
C ILE A 227 -12.34 -1.17 9.69
N GLY A 228 -13.30 -0.71 8.89
CA GLY A 228 -13.03 -0.04 7.62
C GLY A 228 -13.32 1.46 7.66
N LEU A 229 -12.76 2.19 6.71
CA LEU A 229 -13.11 3.57 6.41
C LEU A 229 -13.53 3.67 4.96
N LEU A 230 -14.72 4.22 4.73
CA LEU A 230 -15.22 4.59 3.42
C LEU A 230 -15.33 6.11 3.37
N ALA A 231 -14.68 6.73 2.39
CA ALA A 231 -14.74 8.17 2.17
C ALA A 231 -15.35 8.44 0.79
N GLU A 232 -16.34 9.32 0.75
CA GLU A 232 -17.17 9.51 -0.44
C GLU A 232 -17.37 10.98 -0.79
N THR A 233 -17.36 11.27 -2.08
CA THR A 233 -17.80 12.56 -2.64
C THR A 233 -18.50 12.34 -3.98
N GLU A 234 -19.60 13.06 -4.21
CA GLU A 234 -20.22 13.14 -5.54
C GLU A 234 -19.48 14.15 -6.42
N SER A 235 -19.20 15.33 -5.86
CA SER A 235 -18.47 16.41 -6.49
C SER A 235 -17.74 17.18 -5.40
N GLY A 236 -16.54 17.67 -5.69
CA GLY A 236 -15.73 18.39 -4.72
C GLY A 236 -14.53 17.58 -4.22
N PHE A 237 -14.03 17.92 -3.03
CA PHE A 237 -12.73 17.45 -2.55
C PHE A 237 -12.79 16.94 -1.10
N VAL A 238 -12.38 15.69 -0.91
CA VAL A 238 -12.26 15.07 0.43
C VAL A 238 -10.80 14.78 0.73
N LEU A 239 -10.34 15.23 1.90
CA LEU A 239 -9.05 14.87 2.46
C LEU A 239 -9.25 13.89 3.62
N VAL A 240 -8.71 12.68 3.49
CA VAL A 240 -8.46 11.75 4.58
C VAL A 240 -6.97 11.80 4.88
N ARG A 241 -6.56 12.16 6.10
CA ARG A 241 -5.12 12.28 6.44
C ARG A 241 -4.76 11.72 7.80
N ALA A 242 -3.57 11.14 7.93
CA ALA A 242 -3.02 10.71 9.21
C ALA A 242 -3.98 9.74 9.93
N VAL A 243 -4.24 8.61 9.30
CA VAL A 243 -5.03 7.51 9.86
C VAL A 243 -4.10 6.31 10.02
N ARG A 244 -4.23 5.59 11.13
CA ARG A 244 -3.49 4.35 11.37
C ARG A 244 -4.46 3.22 11.64
N VAL A 245 -4.27 2.08 10.99
CA VAL A 245 -4.94 0.82 11.35
C VAL A 245 -4.00 0.01 12.23
N ILE A 246 -4.53 -0.51 13.33
CA ILE A 246 -3.83 -1.45 14.21
C ILE A 246 -4.67 -2.70 14.43
N GLY A 247 -3.99 -3.81 14.75
CA GLY A 247 -4.63 -5.11 14.90
C GLY A 247 -4.76 -5.82 13.56
N VAL A 248 -5.12 -7.10 13.65
CA VAL A 248 -5.19 -8.03 12.53
C VAL A 248 -6.66 -8.30 12.23
N GLN A 249 -7.09 -8.09 10.99
CA GLN A 249 -8.39 -8.58 10.56
C GLN A 249 -8.33 -10.09 10.38
N ASP A 250 -9.14 -10.84 11.14
CA ASP A 250 -9.20 -12.30 11.10
C ASP A 250 -10.62 -12.84 10.91
N ASN A 251 -10.76 -13.86 10.04
CA ASN A 251 -11.94 -14.71 9.91
C ASN A 251 -13.31 -13.99 9.92
N THR A 252 -13.43 -12.84 9.25
CA THR A 252 -14.70 -12.09 9.21
C THR A 252 -15.78 -12.77 8.36
N SER A 253 -15.47 -13.88 7.69
CA SER A 253 -16.50 -14.72 7.07
C SER A 253 -17.57 -15.21 8.08
N ALA A 254 -17.18 -15.38 9.36
CA ALA A 254 -18.10 -15.71 10.45
C ALA A 254 -19.11 -14.58 10.76
N THR A 255 -18.84 -13.34 10.36
CA THR A 255 -19.76 -12.20 10.52
C THR A 255 -20.76 -12.07 9.36
N GLY A 256 -20.87 -13.10 8.51
CA GLY A 256 -21.77 -13.12 7.34
C GLY A 256 -21.21 -12.43 6.09
N GLN A 257 -19.96 -11.98 6.15
CA GLN A 257 -19.26 -11.27 5.09
C GLN A 257 -18.25 -12.23 4.42
N GLY A 258 -18.74 -13.02 3.46
CA GLY A 258 -17.88 -13.86 2.61
C GLY A 258 -17.10 -13.02 1.58
N ASN A 259 -16.17 -13.65 0.84
CA ASN A 259 -15.21 -13.04 -0.11
C ASN A 259 -15.83 -12.40 -1.37
N GLN A 260 -16.98 -11.75 -1.24
CA GLN A 260 -17.65 -11.07 -2.32
C GLN A 260 -17.09 -9.65 -2.43
N GLU A 261 -16.50 -9.28 -3.58
CA GLU A 261 -16.03 -7.91 -3.86
C GLU A 261 -17.13 -6.85 -3.63
N SER A 262 -18.41 -7.23 -3.58
CA SER A 262 -19.56 -6.34 -3.34
C SER A 262 -19.95 -6.16 -1.88
N THR A 263 -19.53 -7.04 -0.97
CA THR A 263 -19.87 -6.95 0.45
C THR A 263 -18.63 -6.76 1.32
N ASN A 264 -17.44 -7.11 0.81
CA ASN A 264 -16.22 -7.04 1.58
C ASN A 264 -15.83 -5.59 1.96
N HIS A 265 -15.60 -5.36 3.25
CA HIS A 265 -15.29 -4.03 3.80
C HIS A 265 -13.77 -3.83 3.85
N SER A 266 -13.22 -3.26 2.78
CA SER A 266 -11.78 -2.92 2.73
C SER A 266 -11.42 -1.87 3.79
N LEU A 267 -10.18 -1.89 4.27
CA LEU A 267 -9.74 -1.00 5.36
C LEU A 267 -9.84 0.47 4.99
N CYS A 268 -9.59 0.81 3.72
CA CYS A 268 -9.79 2.15 3.18
C CYS A 268 -10.42 2.10 1.77
N THR A 269 -11.59 2.69 1.63
CA THR A 269 -12.38 2.75 0.38
C THR A 269 -12.70 4.20 0.01
N PRO A 270 -11.82 4.90 -0.72
CA PRO A 270 -12.13 6.22 -1.28
C PRO A 270 -12.93 6.08 -2.59
N ILE A 271 -14.03 6.82 -2.72
CA ILE A 271 -14.88 6.84 -3.92
C ILE A 271 -15.23 8.28 -4.30
N ALA A 272 -14.66 8.77 -5.40
CA ALA A 272 -15.17 9.95 -6.11
C ALA A 272 -16.18 9.48 -7.16
N ARG A 273 -17.48 9.72 -6.92
CA ARG A 273 -18.58 9.14 -7.72
C ARG A 273 -18.79 9.80 -9.08
N SER A 274 -18.23 10.99 -9.31
CA SER A 274 -18.21 11.66 -10.62
C SER A 274 -16.81 12.17 -11.01
N SER A 275 -16.63 12.55 -12.27
CA SER A 275 -15.39 13.19 -12.77
C SER A 275 -15.06 14.50 -12.07
N GLU A 276 -16.03 15.13 -11.41
CA GLU A 276 -15.89 16.37 -10.64
C GLU A 276 -15.58 16.12 -9.17
N GLY A 277 -15.46 14.86 -8.74
CA GLY A 277 -15.01 14.48 -7.40
C GLY A 277 -13.52 14.16 -7.37
N ALA A 278 -12.86 14.51 -6.28
CA ALA A 278 -11.56 13.98 -5.95
C ALA A 278 -11.43 13.64 -4.46
N ILE A 279 -10.75 12.54 -4.17
CA ILE A 279 -10.42 12.15 -2.80
C ILE A 279 -8.92 11.97 -2.68
N ARG A 280 -8.33 12.67 -1.72
CA ARG A 280 -6.94 12.46 -1.32
C ARG A 280 -6.91 11.70 0.00
N VAL A 281 -6.26 10.54 -0.01
CA VAL A 281 -5.89 9.78 1.17
C VAL A 281 -4.40 9.97 1.39
N GLN A 282 -4.01 10.53 2.53
CA GLN A 282 -2.62 10.91 2.81
C GLN A 282 -2.15 10.35 4.15
N GLN A 283 -0.96 9.74 4.23
CA GLN A 283 -0.43 9.21 5.50
C GLN A 283 -1.41 8.23 6.18
N PHE A 284 -2.01 7.35 5.37
CA PHE A 284 -2.85 6.25 5.86
C PHE A 284 -1.99 5.00 5.95
N ILE A 285 -1.74 4.52 7.17
CA ILE A 285 -0.79 3.45 7.44
C ILE A 285 -1.50 2.23 8.01
N MET A 286 -1.18 1.06 7.49
CA MET A 286 -1.67 -0.23 7.93
C MET A 286 -0.47 -1.17 8.08
N SER A 287 -0.34 -1.82 9.24
CA SER A 287 0.72 -2.80 9.50
C SER A 287 0.10 -4.12 9.93
N ASP A 288 0.56 -5.21 9.33
CA ASP A 288 0.12 -6.59 9.58
C ASP A 288 -1.39 -6.73 9.68
N HIS A 289 -2.07 -6.06 8.76
CA HIS A 289 -3.50 -5.78 8.91
C HIS A 289 -4.41 -6.97 8.57
N GLY A 290 -3.85 -8.10 8.11
CA GLY A 290 -4.59 -9.32 7.85
C GLY A 290 -3.75 -10.59 8.04
N ILE A 291 -4.42 -11.73 7.94
CA ILE A 291 -3.77 -13.05 8.03
C ILE A 291 -3.46 -13.57 6.62
N PRO A 292 -2.19 -13.89 6.29
CA PRO A 292 -1.86 -14.55 5.03
C PRO A 292 -2.57 -15.91 4.92
N GLY A 293 -3.14 -16.19 3.75
CA GLY A 293 -3.96 -17.36 3.46
C GLY A 293 -5.45 -17.11 3.65
N ASP A 294 -5.83 -16.04 4.37
CA ASP A 294 -7.22 -15.77 4.73
C ASP A 294 -7.96 -14.88 3.72
N LYS A 295 -7.39 -14.61 2.55
CA LYS A 295 -8.09 -13.93 1.46
C LYS A 295 -9.50 -14.49 1.22
N ASN A 296 -9.61 -15.82 1.26
CA ASN A 296 -10.86 -16.54 1.01
C ASN A 296 -11.68 -16.85 2.30
N SER A 297 -11.35 -16.24 3.43
CA SER A 297 -12.04 -16.43 4.70
C SER A 297 -12.38 -15.09 5.38
N GLY A 298 -12.46 -14.00 4.60
CA GLY A 298 -12.79 -12.66 5.07
C GLY A 298 -11.66 -11.64 4.97
N GLY A 299 -10.52 -12.02 4.39
CA GLY A 299 -9.42 -11.11 4.09
C GLY A 299 -9.81 -10.00 3.11
N VAL A 300 -9.25 -8.81 3.30
CA VAL A 300 -9.60 -7.60 2.53
C VAL A 300 -8.35 -6.90 2.00
N PRO A 301 -8.45 -6.14 0.90
CA PRO A 301 -7.36 -5.26 0.51
C PRO A 301 -7.24 -4.11 1.50
N GLY A 302 -6.03 -3.59 1.67
CA GLY A 302 -5.80 -2.37 2.45
C GLY A 302 -6.57 -1.21 1.82
N PHE A 303 -6.24 -0.87 0.57
CA PHE A 303 -6.94 0.14 -0.21
C PHE A 303 -7.78 -0.49 -1.32
N TRP A 304 -9.06 -0.12 -1.42
CA TRP A 304 -9.94 -0.49 -2.51
C TRP A 304 -10.39 0.75 -3.30
N VAL A 305 -9.97 0.84 -4.55
CA VAL A 305 -10.42 1.85 -5.51
C VAL A 305 -11.23 1.14 -6.58
N GLY A 306 -12.51 0.99 -6.29
CA GLY A 306 -13.39 0.06 -6.99
C GLY A 306 -14.22 0.66 -8.12
N LYS A 307 -15.18 -0.16 -8.56
CA LYS A 307 -16.06 0.08 -9.72
C LYS A 307 -17.00 1.27 -9.58
N THR A 308 -17.11 1.85 -8.40
CA THR A 308 -17.92 3.03 -8.10
C THR A 308 -17.15 4.33 -8.32
N ASN A 309 -15.82 4.30 -8.31
CA ASN A 309 -15.01 5.50 -8.55
C ASN A 309 -15.04 5.89 -10.05
N ARG A 310 -15.35 7.16 -10.30
CA ARG A 310 -15.38 7.83 -11.61
C ARG A 310 -14.49 9.07 -11.65
N GLY A 311 -14.17 9.64 -10.49
CA GLY A 311 -13.29 10.79 -10.35
C GLY A 311 -11.85 10.40 -10.06
N LEU A 312 -11.15 11.30 -9.37
CA LEU A 312 -9.75 11.12 -9.02
C LEU A 312 -9.60 10.61 -7.59
N VAL A 313 -8.80 9.55 -7.41
CA VAL A 313 -8.29 9.14 -6.09
C VAL A 313 -6.78 9.31 -6.06
N GLU A 314 -6.28 10.03 -5.06
CA GLU A 314 -4.85 10.21 -4.79
C GLU A 314 -4.48 9.50 -3.48
N LEU A 315 -3.62 8.49 -3.55
CA LEU A 315 -3.01 7.83 -2.39
C LEU A 315 -1.60 8.39 -2.22
N VAL A 316 -1.38 9.19 -1.18
CA VAL A 316 -0.16 9.99 -1.00
C VAL A 316 0.52 9.56 0.29
N GLN A 317 1.74 9.02 0.19
CA GLN A 317 2.50 8.65 1.39
C GLN A 317 1.70 7.67 2.27
N CYS A 318 1.06 6.69 1.65
CA CYS A 318 0.32 5.63 2.33
C CYS A 318 1.17 4.37 2.43
N ALA A 319 0.93 3.55 3.46
CA ALA A 319 1.58 2.25 3.56
C ALA A 319 0.61 1.14 3.93
N SER A 320 0.91 -0.04 3.43
CA SER A 320 0.17 -1.25 3.72
C SER A 320 1.14 -2.42 3.76
N THR A 321 1.28 -3.05 4.92
CA THR A 321 2.09 -4.25 5.09
C THR A 321 1.29 -5.42 5.63
N GLY A 322 1.67 -6.63 5.21
CA GLY A 322 1.18 -7.86 5.83
C GLY A 322 -0.32 -8.12 5.68
N GLY A 323 -0.95 -7.61 4.62
CA GLY A 323 -2.36 -7.84 4.34
C GLY A 323 -2.70 -9.23 3.80
N SER A 324 -3.90 -9.70 4.09
CA SER A 324 -4.50 -10.94 3.56
C SER A 324 -4.96 -10.84 2.09
N ASP A 325 -4.87 -9.66 1.47
CA ASP A 325 -5.16 -9.48 0.04
C ASP A 325 -4.15 -8.53 -0.60
N ASN A 326 -4.60 -7.47 -1.26
CA ASN A 326 -3.71 -6.50 -1.89
C ASN A 326 -3.39 -5.36 -0.92
N GLY A 327 -2.19 -4.78 -1.04
CA GLY A 327 -1.93 -3.48 -0.42
C GLY A 327 -2.86 -2.43 -1.03
N ILE A 328 -2.80 -2.29 -2.36
CA ILE A 328 -3.76 -1.52 -3.16
C ILE A 328 -4.44 -2.40 -4.19
N TYR A 329 -5.77 -2.39 -4.22
CA TYR A 329 -6.59 -2.96 -5.28
C TYR A 329 -7.35 -1.83 -6.01
N GLY A 330 -6.72 -1.30 -7.06
CA GLY A 330 -7.20 -0.17 -7.85
C GLY A 330 -7.32 -0.42 -9.35
N SER A 331 -7.34 -1.68 -9.78
CA SER A 331 -7.56 -2.07 -11.18
C SER A 331 -9.04 -2.14 -11.58
N ARG A 332 -9.96 -1.97 -10.63
CA ARG A 332 -11.41 -2.08 -10.83
C ARG A 332 -12.09 -0.72 -10.93
N THR A 333 -11.37 0.33 -11.34
CA THR A 333 -11.90 1.70 -11.33
C THR A 333 -12.08 2.26 -12.74
N HIS A 334 -13.15 3.04 -12.93
CA HIS A 334 -13.37 3.80 -14.16
C HIS A 334 -12.68 5.16 -14.11
N GLY A 335 -12.48 5.71 -12.91
CA GLY A 335 -11.79 6.97 -12.68
C GLY A 335 -10.27 6.81 -12.64
N ASP A 336 -9.59 7.85 -12.18
CA ASP A 336 -8.13 7.90 -12.08
C ASP A 336 -7.63 7.56 -10.69
N LEU A 337 -6.47 6.91 -10.65
CA LEU A 337 -5.77 6.52 -9.43
C LEU A 337 -4.32 6.97 -9.50
N HIS A 338 -3.95 7.90 -8.63
CA HIS A 338 -2.59 8.39 -8.47
C HIS A 338 -2.01 7.84 -7.17
N ILE A 339 -0.89 7.13 -7.24
CA ILE A 339 -0.19 6.60 -6.06
C ILE A 339 1.17 7.31 -6.00
N ILE A 340 1.39 8.10 -4.95
CA ILE A 340 2.53 9.01 -4.85
C ILE A 340 3.27 8.72 -3.56
N ASP A 341 4.51 8.25 -3.67
CA ASP A 341 5.33 7.82 -2.53
C ASP A 341 4.65 6.68 -1.74
N GLY A 342 5.28 6.26 -0.65
CA GLY A 342 4.73 5.24 0.25
C GLY A 342 5.30 3.85 0.02
N ALA A 343 4.84 2.92 0.85
CA ALA A 343 5.46 1.61 1.02
C ALA A 343 4.45 0.47 1.09
N TYR A 344 4.65 -0.55 0.26
CA TYR A 344 3.72 -1.66 0.14
C TYR A 344 4.49 -2.97 0.13
N PHE A 345 4.38 -3.72 1.23
CA PHE A 345 5.21 -4.91 1.46
C PHE A 345 4.41 -6.09 1.99
N ASN A 346 4.75 -7.29 1.53
CA ASN A 346 4.24 -8.53 2.09
C ASN A 346 2.71 -8.64 2.21
N ASN A 347 1.97 -7.96 1.34
CA ASN A 347 0.55 -8.23 1.12
C ASN A 347 0.41 -9.49 0.26
N GLU A 348 -0.54 -10.35 0.59
CA GLU A 348 -0.64 -11.70 0.06
C GLU A 348 -0.70 -11.77 -1.48
N VAL A 349 -1.52 -10.95 -2.13
CA VAL A 349 -1.81 -11.14 -3.56
C VAL A 349 -1.01 -10.18 -4.45
N SER A 350 -0.99 -8.90 -4.12
CA SER A 350 -0.07 -7.95 -4.74
C SER A 350 0.08 -6.70 -3.87
N GLN A 351 1.26 -6.10 -3.91
CA GLN A 351 1.52 -4.89 -3.12
C GLN A 351 0.77 -3.70 -3.71
N ILE A 352 0.92 -3.51 -5.03
CA ILE A 352 0.15 -2.52 -5.78
C ILE A 352 -0.52 -3.20 -6.97
N ARG A 353 -1.83 -2.98 -7.11
CA ARG A 353 -2.59 -3.35 -8.30
C ARG A 353 -3.33 -2.18 -8.90
N PHE A 354 -3.02 -1.83 -10.14
CA PHE A 354 -3.64 -0.73 -10.87
C PHE A 354 -3.50 -0.93 -12.39
N ALA A 355 -4.33 -0.27 -13.18
CA ALA A 355 -4.13 -0.17 -14.62
C ALA A 355 -5.00 0.93 -15.23
N GLY A 356 -4.74 1.20 -16.50
CA GLY A 356 -5.54 2.08 -17.34
C GLY A 356 -4.96 3.49 -17.48
N GLU A 357 -5.28 4.13 -18.58
CA GLU A 357 -4.86 5.50 -18.91
C GLU A 357 -5.25 6.52 -17.83
N GLY A 358 -4.30 7.26 -17.25
CA GLY A 358 -4.59 8.19 -16.15
C GLY A 358 -4.37 7.57 -14.75
N SER A 359 -4.17 6.26 -14.65
CA SER A 359 -3.73 5.61 -13.41
C SER A 359 -2.21 5.41 -13.39
N TRP A 360 -1.56 5.79 -12.29
CA TRP A 360 -0.10 5.71 -12.18
C TRP A 360 0.40 5.57 -10.73
N ALA A 361 1.58 4.98 -10.59
CA ALA A 361 2.31 4.87 -9.33
C ALA A 361 3.72 5.47 -9.50
N VAL A 362 4.05 6.43 -8.65
CA VAL A 362 5.28 7.23 -8.76
C VAL A 362 6.01 7.28 -7.43
N GLY A 363 7.30 6.95 -7.42
CA GLY A 363 8.14 7.10 -6.23
C GLY A 363 7.85 6.10 -5.10
N CYS A 364 7.12 5.02 -5.38
CA CYS A 364 6.75 4.04 -4.37
C CYS A 364 7.91 3.07 -4.07
N THR A 365 7.96 2.57 -2.84
CA THR A 365 8.79 1.41 -2.48
C THR A 365 7.88 0.19 -2.34
N VAL A 366 8.15 -0.86 -3.09
CA VAL A 366 7.23 -1.99 -3.27
C VAL A 366 8.00 -3.28 -3.13
N GLY A 367 7.53 -4.23 -2.33
CA GLY A 367 8.28 -5.48 -2.27
C GLY A 367 7.68 -6.69 -1.57
N LEU A 368 8.46 -7.76 -1.69
CA LEU A 368 8.25 -9.05 -1.06
C LEU A 368 9.54 -9.41 -0.33
N ASP A 369 9.47 -9.55 0.99
CA ASP A 369 10.59 -9.99 1.81
C ASP A 369 10.07 -10.84 2.97
N ARG A 370 10.25 -12.15 2.86
CA ARG A 370 9.77 -13.12 3.87
C ARG A 370 10.40 -12.92 5.23
N GLU A 371 11.68 -12.51 5.29
CA GLU A 371 12.38 -12.33 6.58
C GLU A 371 11.95 -11.04 7.29
N LYS A 372 11.38 -10.10 6.54
CA LYS A 372 10.81 -8.85 7.06
C LYS A 372 9.32 -8.94 7.36
N TYR A 373 8.70 -10.10 7.16
CA TYR A 373 7.31 -10.31 7.57
C TYR A 373 7.26 -10.75 9.03
N ASP A 374 6.74 -9.89 9.89
CA ASP A 374 6.56 -10.07 11.33
C ASP A 374 5.10 -10.25 11.74
N GLY A 375 4.18 -10.22 10.77
CA GLY A 375 2.76 -10.44 11.00
C GLY A 375 2.41 -11.82 11.58
N PRO A 376 1.12 -12.05 11.90
CA PRO A 376 0.66 -13.10 12.82
C PRO A 376 0.97 -14.54 12.42
N ARG A 377 1.22 -14.81 11.12
CA ARG A 377 1.52 -16.17 10.63
C ARG A 377 2.71 -16.19 9.67
N PRO A 378 3.94 -15.95 10.16
CA PRO A 378 5.09 -15.73 9.28
C PRO A 378 5.54 -16.99 8.53
N SER A 379 5.27 -18.17 9.10
CA SER A 379 5.52 -19.41 8.37
C SER A 379 4.53 -19.62 7.22
N GLU A 380 3.32 -19.06 7.28
CA GLU A 380 2.26 -19.21 6.27
C GLU A 380 2.32 -18.17 5.16
N PHE A 381 3.11 -17.11 5.35
CA PHE A 381 3.32 -16.10 4.34
C PHE A 381 3.79 -16.71 3.01
N LEU A 382 3.04 -16.43 1.95
CA LEU A 382 3.25 -16.93 0.58
C LEU A 382 3.20 -18.46 0.44
N LYS A 383 2.64 -19.22 1.38
CA LYS A 383 2.55 -20.70 1.24
C LYS A 383 1.67 -21.15 0.07
N GLU A 384 0.68 -20.35 -0.32
CA GLU A 384 -0.41 -20.81 -1.20
C GLU A 384 -0.59 -20.01 -2.50
N PHE A 385 -0.05 -18.78 -2.60
CA PHE A 385 -0.39 -17.86 -3.68
C PHE A 385 0.81 -17.23 -4.37
N SER A 386 0.71 -17.08 -5.70
CA SER A 386 1.68 -16.36 -6.53
C SER A 386 1.54 -14.84 -6.33
N SER A 387 2.21 -14.30 -5.32
CA SER A 387 2.20 -12.84 -5.08
C SER A 387 2.96 -12.08 -6.16
N ASN A 388 2.69 -10.77 -6.25
CA ASN A 388 3.38 -9.85 -7.16
C ASN A 388 3.77 -8.56 -6.41
N GLY A 389 4.84 -7.91 -6.86
CA GLY A 389 5.12 -6.53 -6.45
C GLY A 389 4.05 -5.60 -7.00
N VAL A 390 4.09 -5.41 -8.31
CA VAL A 390 3.14 -4.62 -9.09
C VAL A 390 2.35 -5.54 -10.01
N LYS A 391 1.03 -5.36 -10.06
CA LYS A 391 0.14 -6.11 -10.96
C LYS A 391 -0.77 -5.17 -11.73
N THR A 392 -0.94 -5.41 -13.02
CA THR A 392 -1.87 -4.64 -13.85
C THR A 392 -2.94 -5.54 -14.46
N GLU A 393 -4.19 -5.07 -14.45
CA GLU A 393 -5.34 -5.73 -15.04
C GLU A 393 -6.47 -4.71 -15.32
N ILE A 394 -7.26 -4.93 -16.37
CA ILE A 394 -8.47 -4.15 -16.67
C ILE A 394 -9.56 -5.14 -17.07
N PRO A 395 -10.57 -5.42 -16.22
CA PRO A 395 -11.65 -6.34 -16.60
C PRO A 395 -12.58 -5.68 -17.63
N ASP A 396 -13.37 -6.47 -18.36
CA ASP A 396 -14.32 -5.98 -19.39
C ASP A 396 -15.24 -4.87 -18.93
N PHE A 397 -15.75 -4.95 -17.71
CA PHE A 397 -16.70 -3.98 -17.19
C PHE A 397 -16.06 -2.61 -16.90
N ILE A 398 -14.74 -2.47 -17.00
CA ILE A 398 -14.04 -1.20 -16.86
C ILE A 398 -13.82 -0.59 -18.24
N ASP A 399 -14.52 0.51 -18.47
CA ASP A 399 -14.43 1.30 -19.70
C ASP A 399 -13.25 2.28 -19.65
N LYS A 400 -12.02 1.76 -19.61
CA LYS A 400 -10.79 2.55 -19.55
C LYS A 400 -9.76 2.01 -20.55
N PRO A 401 -9.18 2.84 -21.43
CA PRO A 401 -8.08 2.41 -22.30
C PRO A 401 -6.87 1.91 -21.50
N GLY A 402 -6.02 1.10 -22.13
CA GLY A 402 -4.71 0.75 -21.57
C GLY A 402 -3.80 1.97 -21.42
N GLY A 403 -2.83 1.93 -20.51
CA GLY A 403 -1.89 3.06 -20.34
C GLY A 403 -1.46 3.35 -18.91
N GLY A 404 -1.31 2.32 -18.07
CA GLY A 404 -0.79 2.54 -16.72
C GLY A 404 0.66 3.00 -16.73
N ARG A 405 1.12 3.70 -15.68
CA ARG A 405 2.51 4.14 -15.54
C ARG A 405 3.09 3.78 -14.17
N LEU A 406 4.30 3.23 -14.16
CA LEU A 406 5.11 2.94 -12.98
C LEU A 406 6.42 3.72 -13.13
N GLU A 407 6.64 4.74 -12.32
CA GLU A 407 7.73 5.70 -12.54
C GLU A 407 8.50 5.98 -11.26
N ASN A 408 9.83 6.07 -11.34
CA ASN A 408 10.67 6.34 -10.16
C ASN A 408 10.43 5.37 -8.99
N CYS A 409 9.96 4.16 -9.24
CA CYS A 409 9.66 3.20 -8.17
C CYS A 409 10.85 2.29 -7.88
N GLU A 410 10.91 1.83 -6.63
CA GLU A 410 11.78 0.74 -6.20
C GLU A 410 10.93 -0.50 -5.99
N VAL A 411 11.27 -1.59 -6.69
CA VAL A 411 10.51 -2.85 -6.67
C VAL A 411 11.44 -3.99 -6.31
N VAL A 412 11.18 -4.67 -5.20
CA VAL A 412 12.12 -5.65 -4.62
C VAL A 412 11.46 -7.00 -4.29
N ALA A 413 12.14 -8.10 -4.59
CA ALA A 413 11.84 -9.42 -4.04
C ALA A 413 13.10 -10.03 -3.42
N ARG A 414 12.98 -10.50 -2.18
CA ARG A 414 14.05 -11.12 -1.39
C ARG A 414 13.48 -12.23 -0.52
N ASN A 415 14.33 -13.20 -0.16
CA ASN A 415 13.99 -14.23 0.83
C ASN A 415 12.71 -15.03 0.53
N VAL A 416 12.27 -15.02 -0.73
CA VAL A 416 11.07 -15.71 -1.24
C VAL A 416 11.46 -16.66 -2.38
N THR A 417 10.63 -17.65 -2.65
CA THR A 417 10.86 -18.67 -3.68
C THR A 417 9.96 -18.44 -4.90
N SER A 418 10.42 -18.83 -6.09
CA SER A 418 9.68 -18.64 -7.35
C SER A 418 8.38 -19.43 -7.45
N SER A 419 8.25 -20.55 -6.73
CA SER A 419 7.00 -21.29 -6.64
C SER A 419 5.83 -20.45 -6.10
N ASN A 420 6.14 -19.38 -5.37
CA ASN A 420 5.19 -18.60 -4.59
C ASN A 420 5.11 -17.13 -5.05
N VAL A 421 5.77 -16.78 -6.16
CA VAL A 421 5.78 -15.42 -6.71
C VAL A 421 5.62 -15.52 -8.23
N GLY A 422 4.64 -14.81 -8.78
CA GLY A 422 4.39 -14.89 -10.23
C GLY A 422 5.43 -14.13 -11.05
N SER A 423 5.66 -12.87 -10.69
CA SER A 423 6.70 -11.96 -11.20
C SER A 423 6.65 -10.68 -10.36
N LEU A 424 7.75 -9.91 -10.33
CA LEU A 424 7.76 -8.65 -9.59
C LEU A 424 6.83 -7.62 -10.23
N ILE A 425 6.90 -7.45 -11.55
CA ILE A 425 6.00 -6.60 -12.33
C ILE A 425 5.21 -7.51 -13.29
N PHE A 426 3.92 -7.68 -13.02
CA PHE A 426 3.06 -8.55 -13.78
C PHE A 426 2.00 -7.80 -14.58
N VAL A 427 2.13 -7.83 -15.91
CA VAL A 427 1.12 -7.31 -16.83
C VAL A 427 0.25 -8.46 -17.32
N ARG A 428 -0.97 -8.53 -16.79
CA ARG A 428 -1.91 -9.63 -17.09
C ARG A 428 -2.38 -9.58 -18.54
N GLY A 429 -2.84 -10.71 -19.09
CA GLY A 429 -3.31 -10.79 -20.48
C GLY A 429 -4.47 -9.86 -20.80
N PHE A 430 -5.36 -9.64 -19.84
CA PHE A 430 -6.42 -8.63 -19.91
C PHE A 430 -6.01 -7.30 -19.27
N SER A 431 -4.73 -6.96 -19.29
CA SER A 431 -4.25 -5.61 -19.07
C SER A 431 -3.90 -4.95 -20.39
N GLY A 432 -4.12 -3.64 -20.47
CA GLY A 432 -3.64 -2.82 -21.57
C GLY A 432 -2.13 -2.55 -21.46
N ALA A 433 -1.70 -1.41 -22.00
CA ALA A 433 -0.32 -0.93 -21.96
C ALA A 433 0.15 -0.59 -20.53
N LEU A 434 1.46 -0.70 -20.33
CA LEU A 434 2.17 -0.25 -19.14
C LEU A 434 3.47 0.45 -19.56
N THR A 435 3.74 1.60 -18.97
CA THR A 435 5.06 2.25 -19.01
C THR A 435 5.78 2.02 -17.68
N VAL A 436 7.02 1.56 -17.74
CA VAL A 436 7.92 1.43 -16.60
C VAL A 436 9.11 2.34 -16.85
N ASN A 437 9.24 3.42 -16.07
CA ASN A 437 10.24 4.44 -16.33
C ASN A 437 11.08 4.75 -15.08
N ASN A 438 12.39 4.88 -15.22
CA ASN A 438 13.29 5.24 -14.13
C ASN A 438 13.09 4.40 -12.85
N CYS A 439 12.85 3.09 -12.99
CA CYS A 439 12.61 2.20 -11.86
C CYS A 439 13.87 1.42 -11.48
N ARG A 440 14.01 1.09 -10.20
CA ARG A 440 15.00 0.12 -9.71
C ARG A 440 14.29 -1.17 -9.32
N VAL A 441 14.54 -2.23 -10.08
CA VAL A 441 13.95 -3.56 -9.87
C VAL A 441 15.02 -4.50 -9.36
N ILE A 442 14.83 -5.07 -8.17
CA ILE A 442 15.76 -5.96 -7.51
C ILE A 442 15.08 -7.32 -7.32
N ASN A 443 15.50 -8.31 -8.10
CA ASN A 443 14.92 -9.64 -8.10
C ASN A 443 15.92 -10.67 -7.55
N GLY A 444 15.76 -11.01 -6.27
CA GLY A 444 16.54 -12.05 -5.61
C GLY A 444 15.97 -13.47 -5.76
N VAL A 445 15.10 -13.72 -6.75
CA VAL A 445 14.34 -14.98 -6.88
C VAL A 445 14.69 -15.69 -8.19
N ASP A 446 15.34 -16.84 -8.09
CA ASP A 446 15.71 -17.65 -9.27
C ASP A 446 14.48 -18.25 -9.95
N GLY A 447 14.54 -18.32 -11.29
CA GLY A 447 13.49 -18.88 -12.15
C GLY A 447 12.28 -17.98 -12.36
N MET A 448 12.35 -16.73 -11.90
CA MET A 448 11.26 -15.77 -12.02
C MET A 448 11.70 -14.55 -12.83
N ALA A 449 10.93 -14.21 -13.87
CA ALA A 449 11.11 -12.95 -14.59
C ALA A 449 10.81 -11.75 -13.67
N SER A 450 11.63 -10.72 -13.75
CA SER A 450 11.41 -9.47 -13.01
C SER A 450 10.20 -8.71 -13.56
N LEU A 451 10.06 -8.70 -14.89
CA LEU A 451 8.86 -8.21 -15.57
C LEU A 451 8.33 -9.29 -16.51
N SER A 452 7.05 -9.64 -16.36
CA SER A 452 6.35 -10.54 -17.27
C SER A 452 5.06 -9.89 -17.77
N ALA A 453 4.91 -9.77 -19.09
CA ALA A 453 3.70 -9.33 -19.75
C ALA A 453 3.11 -10.44 -20.63
N ARG A 454 1.87 -10.85 -20.32
CA ARG A 454 1.18 -11.94 -21.02
C ARG A 454 0.48 -11.45 -22.29
N PRO A 455 0.22 -12.34 -23.28
CA PRO A 455 -0.48 -11.98 -24.52
C PRO A 455 -1.81 -11.27 -24.25
N PRO A 456 -2.16 -10.20 -25.01
CA PRO A 456 -3.45 -9.53 -24.87
C PRO A 456 -4.63 -10.48 -25.11
N GLY A 457 -5.48 -10.66 -24.10
CA GLY A 457 -6.61 -11.61 -24.11
C GLY A 457 -6.30 -13.00 -23.54
N SER A 458 -5.09 -13.24 -23.03
CA SER A 458 -4.76 -14.49 -22.33
C SER A 458 -5.28 -14.51 -20.88
N GLY A 459 -5.50 -15.72 -20.36
CA GLY A 459 -6.10 -15.98 -19.06
C GLY A 459 -7.63 -16.01 -19.10
N TYR A 460 -8.27 -15.83 -17.95
CA TYR A 460 -9.74 -15.94 -17.82
C TYR A 460 -10.50 -14.64 -18.11
N GLY A 461 -9.81 -13.55 -18.39
CA GLY A 461 -10.42 -12.25 -18.62
C GLY A 461 -10.54 -11.92 -20.11
N THR A 462 -11.47 -11.03 -20.43
CA THR A 462 -11.66 -10.47 -21.75
C THR A 462 -10.49 -9.54 -22.12
N LYS A 463 -10.10 -9.55 -23.38
CA LYS A 463 -9.03 -8.68 -23.89
C LYS A 463 -9.39 -7.22 -23.63
N SER A 464 -8.54 -6.49 -22.89
CA SER A 464 -8.72 -5.07 -22.61
C SER A 464 -8.69 -4.25 -23.91
N LYS A 465 -9.10 -2.97 -23.84
CA LYS A 465 -8.93 -2.04 -24.95
C LYS A 465 -7.44 -1.74 -25.19
N PRO A 466 -7.01 -1.49 -26.44
CA PRO A 466 -5.66 -0.98 -26.73
C PRO A 466 -5.44 0.39 -26.06
N PRO A 467 -4.19 0.87 -25.97
CA PRO A 467 -2.93 0.24 -26.40
C PRO A 467 -2.51 -0.96 -25.54
N TYR A 468 -1.60 -1.80 -26.06
CA TYR A 468 -1.07 -3.01 -25.38
C TYR A 468 0.44 -3.00 -25.14
N ALA A 469 1.17 -2.09 -25.77
CA ALA A 469 2.62 -2.05 -25.72
C ALA A 469 3.10 -1.87 -24.27
N VAL A 470 4.15 -2.60 -23.92
CA VAL A 470 4.87 -2.42 -22.66
C VAL A 470 6.18 -1.73 -22.98
N ASN A 471 6.39 -0.57 -22.38
CA ASN A 471 7.58 0.24 -22.60
C ASN A 471 8.37 0.33 -21.31
N VAL A 472 9.63 -0.05 -21.37
CA VAL A 472 10.58 0.05 -20.26
C VAL A 472 11.68 1.04 -20.65
N SER A 473 11.89 2.05 -19.83
CA SER A 473 12.94 3.05 -20.07
C SER A 473 13.67 3.42 -18.79
N ASP A 474 14.94 3.80 -18.95
CA ASP A 474 15.73 4.46 -17.93
C ASP A 474 15.86 3.68 -16.61
N SER A 475 15.69 2.35 -16.68
CA SER A 475 15.50 1.50 -15.50
C SER A 475 16.69 0.57 -15.26
N THR A 476 16.82 0.07 -14.03
CA THR A 476 17.82 -0.94 -13.67
C THR A 476 17.14 -2.19 -13.14
N PHE A 477 17.51 -3.35 -13.69
CA PHE A 477 17.11 -4.67 -13.23
C PHE A 477 18.33 -5.37 -12.66
N THR A 478 18.33 -5.61 -11.36
CA THR A 478 19.40 -6.33 -10.63
C THR A 478 18.84 -7.64 -10.11
N GLY A 479 19.66 -8.68 -10.03
CA GLY A 479 19.23 -9.95 -9.47
C GLY A 479 20.32 -11.01 -9.46
N ILE A 480 19.95 -12.21 -9.01
CA ILE A 480 20.78 -13.40 -9.13
C ILE A 480 20.67 -13.98 -10.56
N GLN A 481 21.61 -14.84 -10.95
CA GLN A 481 21.54 -15.52 -12.24
C GLN A 481 20.21 -16.28 -12.32
N ASN A 482 19.35 -15.89 -13.27
CA ASN A 482 18.02 -16.45 -13.41
C ASN A 482 18.00 -17.47 -14.54
N SER A 483 17.34 -18.60 -14.29
CA SER A 483 16.94 -19.55 -15.35
C SER A 483 15.84 -19.01 -16.29
N ALA A 484 15.33 -17.79 -16.03
CA ALA A 484 14.33 -17.08 -16.83
C ALA A 484 14.88 -15.70 -17.28
N ALA A 485 14.37 -15.20 -18.41
CA ALA A 485 14.69 -13.86 -18.89
C ALA A 485 14.31 -12.78 -17.85
N ALA A 486 15.12 -11.73 -17.72
CA ALA A 486 14.82 -10.62 -16.82
C ALA A 486 13.51 -9.90 -17.19
N ILE A 487 13.26 -9.72 -18.49
CA ILE A 487 12.08 -9.06 -19.05
C ILE A 487 11.48 -9.96 -20.14
N GLU A 488 10.23 -10.39 -19.94
CA GLU A 488 9.47 -11.20 -20.88
C GLU A 488 8.18 -10.49 -21.29
N ILE A 489 8.04 -10.16 -22.57
CA ILE A 489 6.87 -9.46 -23.13
C ILE A 489 6.31 -10.28 -24.29
N GLN A 490 5.14 -10.89 -24.12
CA GLN A 490 4.57 -11.84 -25.08
C GLN A 490 3.44 -11.20 -25.90
N ASP A 491 3.48 -11.34 -27.23
CA ASP A 491 2.44 -10.90 -28.18
C ASP A 491 1.94 -9.44 -28.01
N ARG A 492 2.84 -8.55 -27.57
CA ARG A 492 2.57 -7.10 -27.43
C ARG A 492 3.42 -6.33 -28.42
N PRO A 493 2.99 -6.21 -29.69
CA PRO A 493 3.77 -5.53 -30.71
C PRO A 493 4.01 -4.06 -30.32
N ALA A 494 5.11 -3.50 -30.84
CA ALA A 494 5.60 -2.16 -30.50
C ALA A 494 6.06 -1.96 -29.05
N SER A 495 6.23 -3.04 -28.27
CA SER A 495 6.89 -2.97 -26.96
C SER A 495 8.39 -2.67 -27.11
N THR A 496 8.92 -1.87 -26.19
CA THR A 496 10.30 -1.39 -26.24
C THR A 496 10.97 -1.49 -24.87
N VAL A 497 12.27 -1.76 -24.88
CA VAL A 497 13.17 -1.61 -23.73
C VAL A 497 14.30 -0.69 -24.17
N THR A 498 14.40 0.48 -23.57
CA THR A 498 15.34 1.52 -23.99
C THR A 498 16.17 2.01 -22.82
N ASN A 499 17.47 2.26 -23.02
CA ASN A 499 18.35 2.85 -22.01
C ASN A 499 18.16 2.18 -20.65
N THR A 500 18.33 0.86 -20.60
CA THR A 500 18.01 0.04 -19.42
C THR A 500 19.21 -0.84 -19.12
N CYS A 501 19.51 -0.98 -17.83
CA CYS A 501 20.60 -1.79 -17.34
C CYS A 501 20.09 -3.13 -16.78
N ILE A 502 20.52 -4.25 -17.37
CA ILE A 502 20.26 -5.60 -16.86
C ILE A 502 21.51 -6.09 -16.12
N LYS A 503 21.61 -5.73 -14.84
CA LYS A 503 22.74 -6.02 -13.96
C LYS A 503 22.53 -7.38 -13.27
N ILE A 504 22.64 -8.44 -14.05
CA ILE A 504 22.55 -9.84 -13.61
C ILE A 504 23.78 -10.57 -14.14
N GLU A 505 24.36 -11.47 -13.34
CA GLU A 505 25.51 -12.27 -13.76
C GLU A 505 25.16 -13.14 -14.97
N GLY A 506 25.99 -13.06 -16.03
CA GLY A 506 25.78 -13.80 -17.27
C GLY A 506 24.71 -13.23 -18.21
N ALA A 507 24.07 -12.11 -17.85
CA ALA A 507 23.01 -11.52 -18.68
C ALA A 507 23.51 -11.04 -20.05
N GLY A 508 22.62 -11.11 -21.03
CA GLY A 508 22.83 -10.65 -22.40
C GLY A 508 21.53 -10.30 -23.12
N PRO A 509 21.57 -10.06 -24.45
CA PRO A 509 20.38 -9.66 -25.20
C PRO A 509 19.18 -10.61 -25.09
N GLY A 510 19.43 -11.90 -24.81
CA GLY A 510 18.38 -12.91 -24.61
C GLY A 510 17.54 -12.71 -23.33
N ASP A 511 18.00 -11.88 -22.39
CA ASP A 511 17.25 -11.54 -21.17
C ASP A 511 16.12 -10.53 -21.40
N ILE A 512 15.98 -10.03 -22.64
CA ILE A 512 14.85 -9.22 -23.09
C ILE A 512 14.16 -10.00 -24.21
N VAL A 513 12.97 -10.51 -23.90
CA VAL A 513 12.18 -11.34 -24.83
C VAL A 513 10.93 -10.60 -25.28
N GLY A 514 10.70 -10.59 -26.61
CA GLY A 514 9.48 -10.09 -27.25
C GLY A 514 9.27 -8.58 -27.22
N ALA A 515 10.33 -7.82 -26.94
CA ALA A 515 10.40 -6.38 -27.13
C ALA A 515 11.66 -5.99 -27.92
N SER A 516 11.61 -4.82 -28.58
CA SER A 516 12.82 -4.26 -29.18
C SER A 516 13.71 -3.64 -28.09
N ALA A 517 15.01 -3.95 -28.10
CA ALA A 517 15.98 -3.44 -27.14
C ALA A 517 16.87 -2.37 -27.80
N ASN A 518 16.99 -1.19 -27.18
CA ASN A 518 17.81 -0.09 -27.66
C ASN A 518 18.64 0.51 -26.52
N LYS A 519 19.95 0.75 -26.75
CA LYS A 519 20.87 1.28 -25.73
C LYS A 519 20.82 0.52 -24.38
N CYS A 520 20.54 -0.79 -24.43
CA CYS A 520 20.54 -1.64 -23.25
C CYS A 520 21.96 -2.13 -22.96
N THR A 521 22.27 -2.29 -21.68
CA THR A 521 23.56 -2.82 -21.21
C THR A 521 23.33 -4.00 -20.27
N TYR A 522 24.29 -4.91 -20.19
CA TYR A 522 24.13 -6.22 -19.56
C TYR A 522 25.34 -6.60 -18.71
N GLY A 523 25.15 -7.51 -17.76
CA GLY A 523 26.20 -8.05 -16.91
C GLY A 523 26.53 -7.16 -15.72
N MET A 524 27.45 -7.62 -14.86
CA MET A 524 27.79 -6.93 -13.61
C MET A 524 28.47 -5.56 -13.82
N GLU A 525 29.12 -5.38 -14.96
CA GLU A 525 29.76 -4.13 -15.37
C GLU A 525 28.76 -3.10 -15.93
N CYS A 526 27.49 -3.47 -16.03
CA CYS A 526 26.41 -2.57 -16.40
C CYS A 526 26.30 -1.45 -15.34
N LYS A 527 26.69 -0.24 -15.74
CA LYS A 527 26.51 0.97 -14.94
C LYS A 527 25.21 1.60 -15.39
N SER A 528 24.32 1.87 -14.42
CA SER A 528 23.01 2.51 -14.55
C SER A 528 22.85 3.32 -15.84
N ALA A 529 22.52 2.64 -16.93
CA ALA A 529 22.17 3.28 -18.17
C ALA A 529 20.75 3.79 -17.91
N GLY A 530 20.62 5.05 -17.46
CA GLY A 530 19.34 5.77 -17.49
C GLY A 530 18.71 6.18 -16.18
N THR A 531 19.03 5.61 -15.01
CA THR A 531 18.47 6.19 -13.78
C THR A 531 19.08 7.56 -13.53
N THR A 532 18.27 8.61 -13.51
CA THR A 532 18.73 10.00 -13.36
C THR A 532 19.07 10.34 -11.91
N GLY A 533 19.81 9.51 -11.18
CA GLY A 533 20.15 9.78 -9.79
C GLY A 533 21.16 8.78 -9.25
N PRO A 534 21.83 9.07 -8.12
CA PRO A 534 22.64 8.08 -7.45
C PRO A 534 21.76 6.86 -7.14
N VAL A 535 22.15 5.72 -7.69
CA VAL A 535 21.65 4.41 -7.25
C VAL A 535 22.14 4.26 -5.80
N GLY A 536 21.21 4.25 -4.84
CA GLY A 536 21.48 3.89 -3.45
C GLY A 536 22.66 4.59 -2.78
N SER A 537 22.54 5.87 -2.44
CA SER A 537 23.14 6.34 -1.19
C SER A 537 21.99 6.68 -0.24
N ALA A 538 21.60 5.71 0.58
CA ALA A 538 21.06 6.07 1.89
C ALA A 538 22.02 7.09 2.48
N VAL A 539 21.47 8.22 2.88
CA VAL A 539 22.20 9.30 3.52
C VAL A 539 23.07 8.68 4.60
N ASN A 540 24.39 8.90 4.54
CA ASN A 540 25.28 8.61 5.66
C ASN A 540 24.68 9.28 6.90
N PHE A 541 23.99 8.52 7.74
CA PHE A 541 23.60 8.95 9.07
C PHE A 541 24.87 8.92 9.92
N VAL A 542 25.69 9.96 9.76
CA VAL A 542 26.82 10.23 10.64
C VAL A 542 26.25 10.49 12.03
N VAL A 543 26.37 9.47 12.89
CA VAL A 543 26.63 9.57 14.34
C VAL A 543 25.99 10.80 15.01
N GLY A 544 24.68 10.72 15.23
CA GLY A 544 23.92 11.78 15.88
C GLY A 544 22.73 11.26 16.69
N GLY A 545 22.90 10.14 17.41
CA GLY A 545 21.78 9.52 18.16
C GLY A 545 22.16 8.66 19.37
N ILE A 546 23.43 8.64 19.79
CA ILE A 546 23.87 7.80 20.94
C ILE A 546 23.57 8.46 22.30
N THR A 547 23.05 9.69 22.36
CA THR A 547 22.79 10.36 23.65
C THR A 547 21.45 10.04 24.30
N SER A 548 20.52 9.36 23.62
CA SER A 548 19.15 9.16 24.14
C SER A 548 18.85 7.75 24.65
N PHE A 549 19.75 6.78 24.47
CA PHE A 549 19.55 5.40 24.91
C PHE A 549 20.17 5.08 26.30
N VAL A 550 20.99 5.98 26.85
CA VAL A 550 21.71 5.73 28.11
C VAL A 550 20.93 6.22 29.35
N SER A 551 19.88 7.04 29.20
CA SER A 551 19.10 7.53 30.35
C SER A 551 17.98 6.58 30.80
N GLY A 552 17.68 5.52 30.05
CA GLY A 552 16.58 4.59 30.35
C GLY A 552 16.97 3.31 31.11
N LEU A 553 18.25 2.92 31.13
CA LEU A 553 18.63 1.55 31.49
C LEU A 553 19.18 1.35 32.91
N PHE A 554 19.26 2.37 33.77
CA PHE A 554 19.84 2.23 35.11
C PHE A 554 18.98 2.82 36.22
N LYS A 555 17.87 2.13 36.52
CA LYS A 555 17.33 2.08 37.88
C LYS A 555 17.64 0.69 38.47
N GLY A 556 18.67 0.61 39.31
CA GLY A 556 18.89 -0.55 40.19
C GLY A 556 20.32 -1.11 40.21
N ALA A 557 21.07 -0.71 41.24
CA ALA A 557 22.17 -1.39 41.93
C ALA A 557 23.33 -2.08 41.16
N ALA A 558 24.56 -1.69 41.56
CA ALA A 558 25.86 -2.34 41.41
C ALA A 558 26.64 -2.13 40.08
N VAL A 559 27.28 -0.97 39.96
CA VAL A 559 28.30 -0.67 38.94
C VAL A 559 29.52 -0.06 39.63
N ILE A 560 30.62 -0.81 39.79
CA ILE A 560 31.93 -0.23 40.17
C ILE A 560 33.11 -0.71 39.28
N ALA A 561 33.00 -1.75 38.45
CA ALA A 561 34.19 -2.24 37.72
C ALA A 561 34.18 -2.09 36.18
N THR A 562 33.05 -1.87 35.53
CA THR A 562 32.93 -2.00 34.05
C THR A 562 32.95 -0.69 33.27
N VAL A 563 32.73 0.45 33.93
CA VAL A 563 32.65 1.78 33.28
C VAL A 563 33.99 2.27 32.70
N PRO A 564 35.15 2.11 33.37
CA PRO A 564 36.42 2.57 32.81
C PRO A 564 36.82 1.81 31.55
N PHE A 565 36.48 0.52 31.47
CA PHE A 565 36.84 -0.34 30.35
C PHE A 565 36.07 0.03 29.08
N ILE A 566 34.77 0.32 29.20
CA ILE A 566 33.91 0.71 28.05
C ILE A 566 34.31 2.08 27.50
N ILE A 567 34.61 3.05 28.37
CA ILE A 567 35.06 4.39 27.94
C ILE A 567 36.39 4.31 27.18
N LEU A 568 37.31 3.46 27.64
CA LEU A 568 38.60 3.26 26.96
C LEU A 568 38.48 2.48 25.64
N LEU A 569 37.53 1.54 25.54
CA LEU A 569 37.25 0.80 24.31
C LEU A 569 36.67 1.72 23.24
N VAL A 570 35.75 2.61 23.64
CA VAL A 570 35.20 3.66 22.77
C VAL A 570 36.27 4.67 22.36
N ALA A 571 37.14 5.11 23.28
CA ALA A 571 38.25 6.01 22.95
C ALA A 571 39.29 5.36 22.02
N GLY A 572 39.57 4.06 22.19
CA GLY A 572 40.46 3.30 21.32
C GLY A 572 39.90 3.13 19.90
N LEU A 573 38.60 2.83 19.79
CA LEU A 573 37.89 2.76 18.51
C LEU A 573 37.84 4.12 17.80
N LEU A 574 37.63 5.22 18.55
CA LEU A 574 37.69 6.57 17.98
C LEU A 574 39.09 6.94 17.49
N SER A 575 40.13 6.48 18.18
CA SER A 575 41.54 6.73 17.80
C SER A 575 41.93 5.96 16.53
N LEU A 576 41.38 4.75 16.34
CA LEU A 576 41.53 3.96 15.12
C LEU A 576 40.86 4.61 13.90
N LEU A 577 39.75 5.32 14.11
CA LEU A 577 39.03 6.05 13.06
C LEU A 577 39.72 7.36 12.63
N LEU A 578 40.56 7.93 13.49
CA LEU A 578 41.20 9.24 13.28
C LEU A 578 42.69 9.16 12.89
N ALA A 579 43.32 7.98 12.96
CA ALA A 579 44.72 7.80 12.59
C ALA A 579 44.87 7.56 11.08
N SER A 580 45.62 8.44 10.39
CA SER A 580 45.87 8.36 8.94
C SER A 580 46.82 7.22 8.52
N SER A 581 47.32 6.39 9.44
CA SER A 581 48.04 5.16 9.10
C SER A 581 47.97 4.09 10.21
N LEU A 582 47.82 2.84 9.77
CA LEU A 582 47.70 1.63 10.60
C LEU A 582 48.83 1.45 11.65
N PRO A 583 50.12 1.76 11.36
CA PRO A 583 51.20 1.57 12.34
C PRO A 583 51.09 2.44 13.59
N ALA A 584 50.53 3.65 13.47
CA ALA A 584 50.33 4.55 14.60
C ALA A 584 49.23 4.04 15.55
N ALA A 585 48.18 3.43 15.00
CA ALA A 585 47.08 2.85 15.78
C ALA A 585 47.54 1.65 16.62
N PHE A 586 48.41 0.79 16.06
CA PHE A 586 48.98 -0.34 16.81
C PHE A 586 49.96 0.11 17.91
N GLY A 587 50.68 1.22 17.71
CA GLY A 587 51.57 1.80 18.72
C GLY A 587 50.82 2.29 19.96
N LEU A 588 49.68 2.95 19.78
CA LEU A 588 48.82 3.43 20.87
C LEU A 588 48.15 2.26 21.62
N LEU A 589 47.69 1.24 20.91
CA LEU A 589 47.10 0.04 21.51
C LEU A 589 48.13 -0.75 22.34
N ALA A 590 49.37 -0.89 21.85
CA ALA A 590 50.44 -1.56 22.58
C ALA A 590 50.89 -0.78 23.83
N ALA A 591 50.87 0.55 23.79
CA ALA A 591 51.16 1.41 24.95
C ALA A 591 50.08 1.30 26.03
N ALA A 592 48.80 1.25 25.65
CA ALA A 592 47.69 1.05 26.56
C ALA A 592 47.75 -0.33 27.23
N ILE A 593 48.03 -1.40 26.46
CA ILE A 593 48.19 -2.76 27.02
C ILE A 593 49.37 -2.84 27.98
N LYS A 594 50.50 -2.18 27.68
CA LYS A 594 51.66 -2.12 28.60
C LYS A 594 51.38 -1.36 29.89
N PHE A 595 50.51 -0.34 29.85
CA PHE A 595 50.14 0.43 31.04
C PHE A 595 49.32 -0.40 32.04
N PHE A 596 48.56 -1.39 31.57
CA PHE A 596 47.76 -2.29 32.42
C PHE A 596 48.43 -3.64 32.73
N ALA A 597 49.59 -3.93 32.15
CA ALA A 597 50.37 -5.14 32.46
C ALA A 597 51.36 -4.97 33.62
N LYS A 598 51.35 -3.80 34.29
CA LYS A 598 52.01 -3.57 35.57
C LYS A 598 50.94 -3.22 36.60
N ASP A 599 50.30 -4.26 37.11
CA ASP A 599 49.92 -4.44 38.52
C ASP A 599 49.37 -5.86 38.70
#